data_AF-A0A2U2D8F7-F1
#
_entry.id   AF-A0A2U2D8F7-F1
#
_cell.length_a   1.000
_cell.length_b   1.000
_cell.length_c   1.000
_cell.angle_alpha   90.00
_cell.angle_beta   90.00
_cell.angle_gamma   90.00
#
_symmetry.space_group_name_H-M   'P 1'
#
loop_
_entity.id
_entity.type
_entity.pdbx_description
1 polymer ?
#
loop_
_entity_poly.entity_id
_entity_poly.type
_entity_poly.pdbx_seq_one_letter_code
_entity_poly.pdbx_strand_id
1 'polypeptide(L)'
;MQEFSERHRCWVANHFSGKVEELRYHLAAIVAASDQSLQLFTSGHQVPSANSQAVVFGFSAFANVIQTLKDATKTVTGDQLPWSNIELLRHGSFIRDARNAATHDGNPVVSAWVDGRYFVPAKISRLGDKGQVIEIPAPVEDVRTLCLEFAGDFCQLLRKTLLVSENIAHLRGASFSMVELEEAIAESKVMPEFAKELFASNRQEIAANLRNVKHDPVAQAIGHLDEVIRYCDLIQKK
;
A
#
# COMPACT_ATOMS: atom_id res chain seq x y z
N MET A 1 -4.60 -23.33 -18.33
CA MET A 1 -4.56 -23.24 -16.85
C MET A 1 -3.23 -22.66 -16.37
N GLN A 2 -2.09 -23.22 -16.79
CA GLN A 2 -0.76 -22.70 -16.44
C GLN A 2 -0.50 -21.28 -16.97
N GLU A 3 -0.82 -21.02 -18.24
CA GLU A 3 -0.65 -19.70 -18.85
C GLU A 3 -1.48 -18.60 -18.19
N PHE A 4 -2.71 -18.91 -17.77
CA PHE A 4 -3.55 -18.00 -16.99
C PHE A 4 -2.97 -17.75 -15.59
N SER A 5 -2.45 -18.78 -14.94
CA SER A 5 -1.81 -18.67 -13.62
C SER A 5 -0.58 -17.75 -13.66
N GLU A 6 0.28 -17.92 -14.66
CA GLU A 6 1.47 -17.08 -14.87
C GLU A 6 1.09 -15.63 -15.19
N ARG A 7 0.07 -15.42 -16.04
CA ARG A 7 -0.48 -14.09 -16.35
C ARG A 7 -1.08 -13.40 -15.12
N HIS A 8 -1.92 -14.11 -14.37
CA HIS A 8 -2.51 -13.61 -13.13
C HIS A 8 -1.42 -13.18 -12.14
N ARG A 9 -0.34 -13.96 -12.04
CA ARG A 9 0.81 -13.64 -11.20
C ARG A 9 1.48 -12.32 -11.60
N CYS A 10 1.67 -12.09 -12.90
CA CYS A 10 2.21 -10.84 -13.42
C CYS A 10 1.29 -9.65 -13.14
N TRP A 11 -0.03 -9.80 -13.30
CA TRP A 11 -1.00 -8.75 -12.94
C TRP A 11 -0.95 -8.39 -11.47
N VAL A 12 -0.86 -9.40 -10.58
CA VAL A 12 -0.76 -9.14 -9.14
C VAL A 12 0.59 -8.52 -8.79
N ALA A 13 1.69 -8.88 -9.46
CA ALA A 13 2.99 -8.21 -9.27
C ALA A 13 2.94 -6.73 -9.69
N ASN A 14 2.29 -6.42 -10.82
CA ASN A 14 2.04 -5.05 -11.24
C ASN A 14 1.21 -4.26 -10.22
N HIS A 15 0.10 -4.87 -9.77
CA HIS A 15 -0.75 -4.28 -8.76
C HIS A 15 -0.01 -4.07 -7.44
N PHE A 16 0.84 -5.01 -7.04
CA PHE A 16 1.68 -4.91 -5.85
C PHE A 16 2.58 -3.67 -5.93
N SER A 17 3.27 -3.46 -7.05
CA SER A 17 4.10 -2.27 -7.27
C SER A 17 3.32 -0.97 -7.07
N GLY A 18 2.13 -0.86 -7.67
CA GLY A 18 1.25 0.30 -7.49
C GLY A 18 0.73 0.45 -6.05
N LYS A 19 0.51 -0.66 -5.34
CA LYS A 19 0.12 -0.63 -3.92
C LYS A 19 1.24 -0.15 -3.01
N VAL A 20 2.51 -0.33 -3.37
CA VAL A 20 3.63 0.29 -2.63
C VAL A 20 3.60 1.82 -2.79
N GLU A 21 3.26 2.33 -3.97
CA GLU A 21 3.09 3.77 -4.18
C GLU A 21 1.88 4.32 -3.42
N GLU A 22 0.77 3.57 -3.40
CA GLU A 22 -0.42 3.92 -2.62
C GLU A 22 -0.13 3.95 -1.11
N LEU A 23 0.67 3.00 -0.61
CA LEU A 23 1.17 3.00 0.77
C LEU A 23 1.93 4.30 1.07
N ARG A 24 2.86 4.68 0.18
CA ARG A 24 3.64 5.91 0.30
C ARG A 24 2.75 7.15 0.28
N TYR A 25 1.77 7.18 -0.62
CA TYR A 25 0.85 8.30 -0.77
C TYR A 25 0.08 8.54 0.53
N HIS A 26 -0.49 7.49 1.13
CA HIS A 26 -1.20 7.61 2.40
C HIS A 26 -0.27 7.97 3.57
N LEU A 27 0.92 7.36 3.63
CA LEU A 27 1.92 7.71 4.64
C LEU A 27 2.32 9.19 4.55
N ALA A 28 2.58 9.70 3.34
CA ALA A 28 2.93 11.10 3.12
C ALA A 28 1.78 12.04 3.51
N ALA A 29 0.53 11.68 3.22
CA ALA A 29 -0.63 12.45 3.62
C ALA A 29 -0.76 12.54 5.16
N ILE A 30 -0.59 11.42 5.87
CA ILE A 30 -0.61 11.38 7.34
C ILE A 30 0.51 12.28 7.90
N VAL A 31 1.73 12.14 7.38
CA VAL A 31 2.90 12.91 7.84
C VAL A 31 2.68 14.40 7.61
N ALA A 32 2.31 14.80 6.40
CA ALA A 32 2.12 16.21 6.06
C ALA A 32 1.01 16.86 6.90
N ALA A 33 -0.12 16.17 7.08
CA ALA A 33 -1.21 16.67 7.91
C ALA A 33 -0.81 16.78 9.39
N SER A 34 0.00 15.84 9.90
CA SER A 34 0.50 15.87 11.27
C SER A 34 1.53 16.99 11.48
N ASP A 35 2.47 17.16 10.55
CA ASP A 35 3.48 18.22 10.60
C ASP A 35 2.83 19.61 10.54
N GLN A 36 1.84 19.77 9.65
CA GLN A 36 1.07 21.00 9.57
C GLN A 36 0.27 21.27 10.86
N SER A 37 -0.32 20.23 11.47
CA SER A 37 -1.06 20.35 12.73
C SER A 37 -0.17 20.87 13.86
N LEU A 38 1.04 20.29 13.98
CA LEU A 38 2.04 20.72 14.96
C LEU A 38 2.53 22.15 14.70
N GLN A 39 2.79 22.50 13.44
CA GLN A 39 3.21 23.85 13.06
C GLN A 39 2.15 24.90 13.39
N LEU A 40 0.88 24.63 13.07
CA LEU A 40 -0.22 25.54 13.36
C LEU A 40 -0.43 25.69 14.86
N PHE A 41 -0.41 24.59 15.61
CA PHE A 41 -0.50 24.59 17.06
C PHE A 41 0.60 25.44 17.72
N THR A 42 1.85 25.20 17.35
CA THR A 42 3.00 25.95 17.89
C THR A 42 2.97 27.43 17.50
N SER A 43 2.32 27.77 16.38
CA SER A 43 2.10 29.14 15.94
C SER A 43 0.83 29.78 16.52
N GLY A 44 0.08 29.09 17.40
CA GLY A 44 -1.16 29.59 17.99
C GLY A 44 -2.36 29.67 17.02
N HIS A 45 -2.28 29.02 15.87
CA HIS A 45 -3.34 29.00 14.86
C HIS A 45 -4.27 27.79 15.05
N GLN A 46 -5.52 27.94 14.60
CA GLN A 46 -6.47 26.82 14.58
C GLN A 46 -6.07 25.78 13.52
N VAL A 47 -6.17 24.50 13.88
CA VAL A 47 -5.96 23.39 12.96
C VAL A 47 -7.27 23.12 12.20
N PRO A 48 -7.27 23.15 10.85
CA PRO A 48 -8.46 22.84 10.06
C PRO A 48 -8.95 21.40 10.29
N SER A 49 -10.28 21.19 10.21
CA SER A 49 -10.86 19.84 10.33
C SER A 49 -10.35 18.88 9.24
N ALA A 50 -10.05 19.39 8.04
CA ALA A 50 -9.48 18.62 6.95
C ALA A 50 -8.12 17.98 7.29
N ASN A 51 -7.30 18.61 8.14
CA ASN A 51 -6.05 18.02 8.65
C ASN A 51 -6.34 16.76 9.47
N SER A 52 -7.27 16.86 10.41
CA SER A 52 -7.66 15.72 11.23
C SER A 52 -8.26 14.59 10.40
N GLN A 53 -9.08 14.91 9.40
CA GLN A 53 -9.61 13.91 8.46
C GLN A 53 -8.51 13.23 7.65
N ALA A 54 -7.51 13.98 7.18
CA ALA A 54 -6.37 13.41 6.46
C ALA A 54 -5.57 12.42 7.33
N VAL A 55 -5.41 12.68 8.62
CA VAL A 55 -4.76 11.73 9.54
C VAL A 55 -5.66 10.53 9.83
N VAL A 56 -6.92 10.74 10.20
CA VAL A 56 -7.84 9.65 10.60
C VAL A 56 -8.16 8.72 9.43
N PHE A 57 -8.57 9.28 8.29
CA PHE A 57 -8.90 8.50 7.10
C PHE A 57 -7.64 7.99 6.40
N GLY A 58 -6.56 8.77 6.42
CA GLY A 58 -5.26 8.35 5.92
C GLY A 58 -4.75 7.11 6.67
N PHE A 59 -4.85 7.08 8.01
CA PHE A 59 -4.47 5.92 8.81
C PHE A 59 -5.28 4.67 8.44
N SER A 60 -6.61 4.81 8.27
CA SER A 60 -7.46 3.70 7.85
C SER A 60 -7.09 3.16 6.46
N ALA A 61 -6.87 4.06 5.50
CA ALA A 61 -6.44 3.69 4.15
C ALA A 61 -5.06 3.01 4.15
N PHE A 62 -4.09 3.59 4.88
CA PHE A 62 -2.76 3.04 5.10
C PHE A 62 -2.80 1.61 5.64
N ALA A 63 -3.59 1.38 6.71
CA ALA A 63 -3.78 0.06 7.31
C ALA A 63 -4.38 -0.98 6.34
N ASN A 64 -5.28 -0.56 5.45
CA ASN A 64 -5.85 -1.44 4.44
C ASN A 64 -4.85 -1.80 3.33
N VAL A 65 -4.00 -0.87 2.91
CA VAL A 65 -2.95 -1.16 1.93
C VAL A 65 -1.97 -2.22 2.46
N ILE A 66 -1.67 -2.22 3.76
CA ILE A 66 -0.84 -3.25 4.40
C ILE A 66 -1.44 -4.64 4.24
N GLN A 67 -2.74 -4.79 4.48
CA GLN A 67 -3.46 -6.05 4.26
C GLN A 67 -3.39 -6.47 2.78
N THR A 68 -3.61 -5.53 1.85
CA THR A 68 -3.53 -5.81 0.41
C THR A 68 -2.13 -6.28 0.00
N LEU A 69 -1.07 -5.61 0.45
CA LEU A 69 0.31 -5.98 0.15
C LEU A 69 0.67 -7.36 0.75
N LYS A 70 0.26 -7.62 2.00
CA LYS A 70 0.43 -8.93 2.64
C LYS A 70 -0.23 -10.04 1.83
N ASP A 71 -1.46 -9.85 1.38
CA ASP A 71 -2.21 -10.87 0.64
C ASP A 71 -1.65 -11.07 -0.77
N ALA A 72 -1.31 -9.98 -1.47
CA ALA A 72 -0.72 -10.02 -2.80
C ALA A 72 0.65 -10.73 -2.81
N THR A 73 1.40 -10.67 -1.70
CA THR A 73 2.70 -11.35 -1.55
C THR A 73 2.62 -12.83 -1.90
N LYS A 74 1.55 -13.54 -1.48
CA LYS A 74 1.37 -14.97 -1.77
C LYS A 74 1.34 -15.23 -3.27
N THR A 75 0.57 -14.45 -4.01
CA THR A 75 0.48 -14.60 -5.46
C THR A 75 1.80 -14.24 -6.10
N VAL A 76 2.43 -13.13 -5.72
CA VAL A 76 3.69 -12.67 -6.33
C VAL A 76 4.83 -13.65 -6.09
N THR A 77 5.00 -14.16 -4.88
CA THR A 77 6.17 -14.96 -4.47
C THR A 77 5.92 -16.47 -4.48
N GLY A 78 4.65 -16.89 -4.36
CA GLY A 78 4.26 -18.28 -4.09
C GLY A 78 4.17 -18.57 -2.59
N ASP A 79 4.78 -17.74 -1.75
CA ASP A 79 4.87 -17.92 -0.31
C ASP A 79 3.96 -16.95 0.43
N GLN A 80 3.17 -17.49 1.35
CA GLN A 80 2.33 -16.65 2.21
C GLN A 80 3.21 -15.83 3.14
N LEU A 81 3.00 -14.51 3.18
CA LEU A 81 3.46 -13.67 4.28
C LEU A 81 2.45 -13.76 5.43
N PRO A 82 2.77 -14.45 6.55
CA PRO A 82 1.84 -14.56 7.67
C PRO A 82 1.84 -13.28 8.50
N TRP A 83 0.72 -13.00 9.16
CA TRP A 83 0.63 -11.90 10.12
C TRP A 83 1.66 -12.03 11.23
N SER A 84 1.99 -13.24 11.67
CA SER A 84 3.02 -13.49 12.70
C SER A 84 4.37 -12.84 12.42
N ASN A 85 4.75 -12.65 11.14
CA ASN A 85 6.01 -11.99 10.79
C ASN A 85 5.89 -10.46 10.89
N ILE A 86 4.73 -9.93 10.51
CA ILE A 86 4.41 -8.49 10.63
C ILE A 86 4.24 -8.14 12.12
N GLU A 87 3.70 -9.10 12.88
CA GLU A 87 3.69 -9.26 14.35
C GLU A 87 4.92 -8.66 15.06
N LEU A 88 6.09 -9.06 14.55
CA LEU A 88 7.38 -8.83 15.18
C LEU A 88 7.98 -7.47 14.86
N LEU A 89 7.39 -6.70 13.95
CA LEU A 89 7.84 -5.36 13.60
C LEU A 89 7.41 -4.35 14.67
N ARG A 90 8.07 -3.20 14.74
CA ARG A 90 7.59 -2.11 15.60
C ARG A 90 6.16 -1.74 15.22
N HIS A 91 5.28 -1.67 16.22
CA HIS A 91 3.84 -1.42 16.06
C HIS A 91 3.07 -2.47 15.25
N GLY A 92 3.69 -3.60 14.90
CA GLY A 92 3.10 -4.62 14.04
C GLY A 92 1.79 -5.19 14.56
N SER A 93 1.76 -5.58 15.84
CA SER A 93 0.55 -6.12 16.47
C SER A 93 -0.54 -5.05 16.52
N PHE A 94 -0.17 -3.82 16.87
CA PHE A 94 -1.09 -2.70 16.94
C PHE A 94 -1.73 -2.44 15.57
N ILE A 95 -0.95 -2.37 14.48
CA ILE A 95 -1.46 -2.11 13.12
C ILE A 95 -2.44 -3.19 12.69
N ARG A 96 -2.12 -4.47 12.91
CA ARG A 96 -3.04 -5.58 12.61
C ARG A 96 -4.37 -5.41 13.34
N ASP A 97 -4.28 -5.20 14.65
CA ASP A 97 -5.46 -5.23 15.51
C ASP A 97 -6.30 -3.95 15.34
N ALA A 98 -5.66 -2.80 15.14
CA ALA A 98 -6.31 -1.53 14.79
C ALA A 98 -7.07 -1.64 13.47
N ARG A 99 -6.46 -2.23 12.43
CA ARG A 99 -7.14 -2.49 11.15
C ARG A 99 -8.38 -3.36 11.34
N ASN A 100 -8.26 -4.41 12.14
CA ASN A 100 -9.38 -5.30 12.44
C ASN A 100 -10.46 -4.57 13.23
N ALA A 101 -10.10 -3.76 14.23
CA ALA A 101 -11.02 -2.97 15.02
C ALA A 101 -11.84 -1.99 14.16
N ALA A 102 -11.17 -1.29 13.24
CA ALA A 102 -11.83 -0.41 12.29
C ALA A 102 -12.76 -1.19 11.34
N THR A 103 -12.31 -2.34 10.81
CA THR A 103 -13.04 -3.08 9.77
C THR A 103 -14.24 -3.86 10.32
N HIS A 104 -14.08 -4.53 11.45
CA HIS A 104 -15.07 -5.48 11.97
C HIS A 104 -15.98 -4.88 13.05
N ASP A 105 -15.51 -3.84 13.75
CA ASP A 105 -16.26 -3.26 14.88
C ASP A 105 -16.59 -1.77 14.66
N GLY A 106 -16.15 -1.18 13.55
CA GLY A 106 -16.38 0.24 13.24
C GLY A 106 -15.67 1.21 14.20
N ASN A 107 -14.61 0.77 14.89
CA ASN A 107 -13.95 1.57 15.91
C ASN A 107 -13.07 2.68 15.28
N PRO A 108 -13.27 3.97 15.62
CA PRO A 108 -12.38 5.05 15.21
C PRO A 108 -11.07 5.01 16.01
N VAL A 109 -10.07 4.32 15.45
CA VAL A 109 -8.76 4.07 16.09
C VAL A 109 -8.06 5.36 16.51
N VAL A 110 -7.93 6.31 15.58
CA VAL A 110 -7.33 7.63 15.85
C VAL A 110 -8.44 8.58 16.24
N SER A 111 -8.47 9.01 17.50
CA SER A 111 -9.58 9.79 18.05
C SER A 111 -9.18 10.82 19.10
N ALA A 112 -7.88 11.02 19.33
CA ALA A 112 -7.38 12.09 20.19
C ALA A 112 -6.41 13.01 19.47
N TRP A 113 -6.44 14.28 19.90
CA TRP A 113 -5.50 15.30 19.49
C TRP A 113 -5.04 16.08 20.71
N VAL A 114 -3.72 16.13 20.93
CA VAL A 114 -3.08 16.78 22.08
C VAL A 114 -1.83 17.49 21.59
N ASP A 115 -1.68 18.76 21.94
CA ASP A 115 -0.50 19.57 21.64
C ASP A 115 -0.02 19.52 20.17
N GLY A 116 -0.96 19.59 19.23
CA GLY A 116 -0.64 19.56 17.79
C GLY A 116 -0.45 18.16 17.21
N ARG A 117 -0.58 17.09 18.00
CA ARG A 117 -0.32 15.70 17.60
C ARG A 117 -1.56 14.82 17.74
N TYR A 118 -1.62 13.77 16.93
CA TYR A 118 -2.73 12.83 16.88
C TYR A 118 -2.37 11.52 17.59
N PHE A 119 -3.32 10.97 18.34
CA PHE A 119 -3.10 9.80 19.19
C PHE A 119 -4.28 8.82 19.16
N VAL A 120 -3.98 7.62 19.63
CA VAL A 120 -4.94 6.61 20.05
C VAL A 120 -5.13 6.81 21.56
N PRO A 121 -6.27 7.34 22.03
CA PRO A 121 -6.38 7.85 23.41
C PRO A 121 -6.33 6.79 24.49
N ALA A 122 -6.78 5.58 24.19
CA ALA A 122 -6.98 4.53 25.16
C ALA A 122 -6.92 3.16 24.48
N LYS A 123 -6.82 2.11 25.30
CA LYS A 123 -6.93 0.75 24.81
C LYS A 123 -8.24 0.56 24.03
N ILE A 124 -8.18 -0.22 22.95
CA ILE A 124 -9.34 -0.60 22.17
C ILE A 124 -9.75 -2.00 22.59
N SER A 125 -11.00 -2.18 23.01
CA SER A 125 -11.58 -3.49 23.27
C SER A 125 -12.43 -3.91 22.08
N ARG A 126 -12.18 -5.11 21.56
CA ARG A 126 -12.98 -5.71 20.50
C ARG A 126 -13.40 -7.13 20.81
N LEU A 127 -14.39 -7.63 20.07
CA LEU A 127 -14.73 -9.05 20.05
C LEU A 127 -13.95 -9.73 18.92
N GLY A 128 -13.11 -10.69 19.28
CA GLY A 128 -12.50 -11.61 18.35
C GLY A 128 -13.45 -12.74 17.96
N ASP A 129 -12.90 -13.71 17.24
CA ASP A 129 -13.64 -14.91 16.87
C ASP A 129 -14.22 -15.60 18.11
N LYS A 130 -15.45 -16.13 17.98
CA LYS A 130 -16.14 -16.85 19.06
C LYS A 130 -16.40 -16.03 20.34
N GLY A 131 -16.38 -14.70 20.24
CA GLY A 131 -16.77 -13.80 21.35
C GLY A 131 -15.70 -13.54 22.39
N GLN A 132 -14.44 -13.93 22.14
CA GLN A 132 -13.32 -13.59 23.01
C GLN A 132 -13.06 -12.07 23.00
N VAL A 133 -12.82 -11.47 24.17
CA VAL A 133 -12.44 -10.06 24.25
C VAL A 133 -10.95 -9.93 23.94
N ILE A 134 -10.62 -9.12 22.94
CA ILE A 134 -9.23 -8.75 22.61
C ILE A 134 -9.03 -7.30 23.05
N GLU A 135 -8.00 -7.07 23.85
CA GLU A 135 -7.58 -5.73 24.25
C GLU A 135 -6.34 -5.31 23.46
N ILE A 136 -6.45 -4.19 22.76
CA ILE A 136 -5.38 -3.61 21.96
C ILE A 136 -4.84 -2.44 22.78
N PRO A 137 -3.60 -2.50 23.30
CA PRO A 137 -3.03 -1.39 24.05
C PRO A 137 -2.88 -0.17 23.13
N ALA A 138 -3.11 1.02 23.68
CA ALA A 138 -2.78 2.25 22.97
C ALA A 138 -1.25 2.37 22.84
N PRO A 139 -0.73 2.67 21.65
CA PRO A 139 0.68 3.03 21.48
C PRO A 139 0.99 4.32 22.26
N VAL A 140 2.25 4.46 22.68
CA VAL A 140 2.73 5.68 23.35
C VAL A 140 3.04 6.76 22.33
N GLU A 141 3.49 6.35 21.16
CA GLU A 141 3.86 7.20 20.04
C GLU A 141 2.64 7.86 19.41
N ASP A 142 2.83 9.09 18.93
CA ASP A 142 1.84 9.74 18.08
C ASP A 142 1.69 9.02 16.73
N VAL A 143 0.55 9.21 16.07
CA VAL A 143 0.19 8.50 14.83
C VAL A 143 1.22 8.69 13.71
N ARG A 144 1.84 9.87 13.60
CA ARG A 144 2.87 10.13 12.59
C ARG A 144 4.09 9.25 12.84
N THR A 145 4.58 9.25 14.08
CA THR A 145 5.75 8.46 14.48
C THR A 145 5.48 6.96 14.29
N LEU A 146 4.35 6.49 14.78
CA LEU A 146 3.90 5.11 14.65
C LEU A 146 3.86 4.64 13.19
N CYS A 147 3.25 5.43 12.30
CA CYS A 147 3.14 5.08 10.88
C CYS A 147 4.51 5.06 10.18
N LEU A 148 5.40 6.00 10.49
CA LEU A 148 6.74 6.05 9.89
C LEU A 148 7.60 4.85 10.32
N GLU A 149 7.60 4.52 11.61
CA GLU A 149 8.38 3.39 12.13
C GLU A 149 7.88 2.06 11.57
N PHE A 150 6.56 1.84 11.61
CA PHE A 150 5.99 0.63 11.04
C PHE A 150 6.22 0.54 9.54
N ALA A 151 6.01 1.62 8.77
CA ALA A 151 6.17 1.60 7.32
C ALA A 151 7.62 1.26 6.92
N GLY A 152 8.61 1.83 7.61
CA GLY A 152 10.01 1.50 7.38
C GLY A 152 10.29 0.02 7.58
N ASP A 153 9.89 -0.54 8.73
CA ASP A 153 10.09 -1.95 9.07
C ASP A 153 9.33 -2.88 8.10
N PHE A 154 8.09 -2.54 7.77
CA PHE A 154 7.24 -3.33 6.88
C PHE A 154 7.76 -3.33 5.44
N CYS A 155 8.21 -2.19 4.93
CA CYS A 155 8.81 -2.12 3.61
C CYS A 155 10.12 -2.91 3.53
N GLN A 156 10.94 -2.92 4.60
CA GLN A 156 12.13 -3.79 4.66
C GLN A 156 11.75 -5.28 4.64
N LEU A 157 10.71 -5.67 5.37
CA LEU A 157 10.20 -7.04 5.35
C LEU A 157 9.74 -7.44 3.94
N LEU A 158 8.90 -6.63 3.30
CA LEU A 158 8.42 -6.89 1.93
C LEU A 158 9.57 -6.96 0.93
N ARG A 159 10.53 -6.05 1.03
CA ARG A 159 11.72 -6.02 0.16
C ARG A 159 12.49 -7.33 0.29
N LYS A 160 12.76 -7.79 1.50
CA LYS A 160 13.44 -9.07 1.75
C LYS A 160 12.64 -10.23 1.16
N THR A 161 11.31 -10.23 1.30
CA THR A 161 10.44 -11.25 0.75
C THR A 161 10.47 -11.28 -0.79
N LEU A 162 10.47 -10.11 -1.44
CA LEU A 162 10.52 -10.02 -2.90
C LEU A 162 11.88 -10.41 -3.49
N LEU A 163 12.99 -10.13 -2.80
CA LEU A 163 14.33 -10.51 -3.26
C LEU A 163 14.51 -12.02 -3.42
N VAL A 164 13.79 -12.83 -2.63
CA VAL A 164 13.77 -14.30 -2.81
C VAL A 164 13.13 -14.70 -4.14
N SER A 165 12.29 -13.84 -4.71
CA SER A 165 11.54 -14.03 -5.96
C SER A 165 12.11 -13.24 -7.15
N GLU A 166 13.28 -12.60 -7.00
CA GLU A 166 13.83 -11.67 -8.01
C GLU A 166 14.12 -12.35 -9.37
N ASN A 167 14.34 -13.68 -9.39
CA ASN A 167 14.73 -14.43 -10.59
C ASN A 167 13.61 -15.25 -11.25
N ILE A 168 12.34 -14.93 -10.99
CA ILE A 168 11.22 -15.65 -11.58
C ILE A 168 11.02 -15.19 -13.03
N ALA A 169 11.50 -15.99 -13.99
CA ALA A 169 11.55 -15.64 -15.41
C ALA A 169 10.19 -15.25 -16.02
N HIS A 170 9.08 -15.87 -15.61
CA HIS A 170 7.74 -15.57 -16.15
C HIS A 170 7.13 -14.26 -15.62
N LEU A 171 7.75 -13.62 -14.63
CA LEU A 171 7.36 -12.28 -14.20
C LEU A 171 8.02 -11.17 -15.04
N ARG A 172 8.99 -11.53 -15.91
CA ARG A 172 9.72 -10.60 -16.77
C ARG A 172 9.20 -10.69 -18.21
N GLY A 173 9.00 -9.55 -18.86
CA GLY A 173 8.59 -9.51 -20.27
C GLY A 173 7.52 -8.45 -20.54
N ALA A 174 6.72 -8.64 -21.59
CA ALA A 174 5.62 -7.75 -21.90
C ALA A 174 4.45 -8.01 -20.93
N SER A 175 3.89 -6.95 -20.35
CA SER A 175 2.79 -7.03 -19.37
C SER A 175 1.47 -7.53 -19.95
N PHE A 176 1.32 -7.49 -21.28
CA PHE A 176 0.12 -7.91 -22.01
C PHE A 176 0.49 -8.29 -23.46
N SER A 177 -0.30 -9.18 -24.04
CA SER A 177 -0.17 -9.59 -25.43
C SER A 177 -0.91 -8.65 -26.38
N MET A 178 -0.56 -8.67 -27.67
CA MET A 178 -1.31 -7.94 -28.70
C MET A 178 -2.77 -8.39 -28.78
N VAL A 179 -3.04 -9.68 -28.55
CA VAL A 179 -4.40 -10.24 -28.58
C VAL A 179 -5.25 -9.64 -27.45
N GLU A 180 -4.71 -9.61 -26.23
CA GLU A 180 -5.41 -9.01 -25.08
C GLU A 180 -5.66 -7.51 -25.28
N LEU A 181 -4.70 -6.79 -25.88
CA LEU A 181 -4.87 -5.38 -26.19
C LEU A 181 -5.95 -5.15 -27.25
N GLU A 182 -6.00 -5.98 -28.29
CA GLU A 182 -7.03 -5.95 -29.33
C GLU A 182 -8.42 -6.22 -28.76
N GLU A 183 -8.56 -7.26 -27.93
CA GLU A 183 -9.81 -7.59 -27.24
C GLU A 183 -10.27 -6.43 -26.35
N ALA A 184 -9.38 -5.89 -25.51
CA ALA A 184 -9.71 -4.77 -24.62
C ALA A 184 -10.17 -3.51 -25.38
N ILE A 185 -9.57 -3.23 -26.54
CA ILE A 185 -9.95 -2.09 -27.39
C ILE A 185 -11.29 -2.33 -28.08
N ALA A 186 -11.49 -3.52 -28.63
CA ALA A 186 -12.73 -3.89 -29.33
C ALA A 186 -13.94 -3.89 -28.38
N GLU A 187 -13.77 -4.42 -27.17
CA GLU A 187 -14.83 -4.50 -26.17
C GLU A 187 -15.06 -3.19 -25.38
N SER A 188 -14.15 -2.22 -25.51
CA SER A 188 -14.25 -0.96 -24.79
C SER A 188 -15.47 -0.14 -25.22
N LYS A 189 -16.37 0.07 -24.27
CA LYS A 189 -17.56 0.94 -24.42
C LYS A 189 -17.26 2.42 -24.17
N VAL A 190 -16.06 2.75 -23.68
CA VAL A 190 -15.65 4.11 -23.30
C VAL A 190 -14.57 4.67 -24.22
N MET A 191 -13.91 3.82 -25.01
CA MET A 191 -12.91 4.26 -25.97
C MET A 191 -13.61 4.91 -27.18
N PRO A 192 -13.27 6.16 -27.52
CA PRO A 192 -13.79 6.81 -28.72
C PRO A 192 -13.41 6.05 -29.99
N GLU A 193 -14.29 6.07 -30.99
CA GLU A 193 -14.08 5.30 -32.23
C GLU A 193 -12.81 5.70 -32.98
N PHE A 194 -12.49 7.01 -32.99
CA PHE A 194 -11.25 7.49 -33.61
C PHE A 194 -9.99 6.88 -32.98
N ALA A 195 -10.01 6.57 -31.68
CA ALA A 195 -8.87 5.96 -30.99
C ALA A 195 -8.73 4.47 -31.37
N LYS A 196 -9.85 3.78 -31.59
CA LYS A 196 -9.87 2.40 -32.12
C LYS A 196 -9.34 2.36 -33.56
N GLU A 197 -9.74 3.30 -34.39
CA GLU A 197 -9.23 3.46 -35.76
C GLU A 197 -7.73 3.78 -35.78
N LEU A 198 -7.27 4.67 -34.88
CA LEU A 198 -5.86 4.99 -34.72
C LEU A 198 -5.05 3.76 -34.30
N PHE A 199 -5.57 2.96 -33.37
CA PHE A 199 -4.94 1.70 -32.97
C PHE A 199 -4.86 0.72 -34.15
N ALA A 200 -5.96 0.53 -34.88
CA ALA A 200 -6.01 -0.37 -36.04
C ALA A 200 -4.99 0.05 -37.12
N SER A 201 -4.86 1.36 -37.36
CA SER A 201 -3.94 1.93 -38.36
C SER A 201 -2.47 1.78 -37.96
N ASN A 202 -2.15 1.77 -36.67
CA ASN A 202 -0.77 1.68 -36.15
C ASN A 202 -0.43 0.31 -35.55
N ARG A 203 -1.27 -0.70 -35.76
CA ARG A 203 -1.18 -2.02 -35.12
C ARG A 203 0.20 -2.66 -35.20
N GLN A 204 0.84 -2.61 -36.37
CA GLN A 204 2.15 -3.24 -36.59
C GLN A 204 3.26 -2.54 -35.78
N GLU A 205 3.23 -1.21 -35.72
CA GLU A 205 4.18 -0.43 -34.95
C GLU A 205 4.00 -0.69 -33.45
N ILE A 206 2.76 -0.72 -32.97
CA ILE A 206 2.44 -1.04 -31.57
C ILE A 206 2.92 -2.44 -31.22
N ALA A 207 2.69 -3.44 -32.08
CA ALA A 207 3.17 -4.81 -31.88
C ALA A 207 4.70 -4.90 -31.84
N ALA A 208 5.39 -4.13 -32.68
CA ALA A 208 6.86 -4.06 -32.68
C ALA A 208 7.39 -3.42 -31.39
N ASN A 209 6.77 -2.33 -30.95
CA ASN A 209 7.14 -1.64 -29.72
C ASN A 209 6.90 -2.52 -28.49
N LEU A 210 5.77 -3.23 -28.42
CA LEU A 210 5.45 -4.13 -27.30
C LEU A 210 6.47 -5.25 -27.10
N ARG A 211 7.05 -5.78 -28.19
CA ARG A 211 8.12 -6.80 -28.08
C ARG A 211 9.39 -6.26 -27.42
N ASN A 212 9.60 -4.95 -27.48
CA ASN A 212 10.79 -4.29 -26.93
C ASN A 212 10.57 -3.75 -25.51
N VAL A 213 9.32 -3.68 -25.03
CA VAL A 213 9.02 -3.28 -23.65
C VAL A 213 9.39 -4.43 -22.71
N LYS A 214 10.50 -4.27 -22.00
CA LYS A 214 10.87 -5.15 -20.89
C LYS A 214 10.26 -4.60 -19.62
N HIS A 215 9.25 -5.28 -19.10
CA HIS A 215 8.66 -4.97 -17.82
C HIS A 215 9.14 -5.96 -16.75
N ASP A 216 9.55 -5.45 -15.60
CA ASP A 216 9.90 -6.24 -14.42
C ASP A 216 9.18 -5.64 -13.19
N PRO A 217 7.95 -6.11 -12.90
CA PRO A 217 7.13 -5.55 -11.83
C PRO A 217 7.72 -5.80 -10.44
N VAL A 218 8.52 -6.85 -10.27
CA VAL A 218 9.17 -7.15 -8.99
C VAL A 218 10.30 -6.17 -8.74
N ALA A 219 11.16 -5.95 -9.74
CA ALA A 219 12.22 -4.95 -9.65
C ALA A 219 11.65 -3.54 -9.43
N GLN A 220 10.56 -3.20 -10.10
CA GLN A 220 9.86 -1.92 -9.89
C GLN A 220 9.32 -1.80 -8.45
N ALA A 221 8.65 -2.84 -7.94
CA ALA A 221 8.15 -2.85 -6.57
C ALA A 221 9.28 -2.71 -5.54
N ILE A 222 10.42 -3.39 -5.75
CA ILE A 222 11.62 -3.25 -4.90
C ILE A 222 12.13 -1.80 -4.93
N GLY A 223 12.21 -1.18 -6.11
CA GLY A 223 12.59 0.22 -6.24
C GLY A 223 11.66 1.15 -5.45
N HIS A 224 10.35 0.97 -5.56
CA HIS A 224 9.38 1.76 -4.80
C HIS A 224 9.51 1.53 -3.28
N LEU A 225 9.75 0.29 -2.84
CA LEU A 225 9.99 -0.02 -1.42
C LEU A 225 11.24 0.71 -0.90
N ASP A 226 12.32 0.71 -1.67
CA ASP A 226 13.56 1.42 -1.33
C ASP A 226 13.32 2.93 -1.18
N GLU A 227 12.46 3.51 -2.03
CA GLU A 227 12.08 4.90 -1.88
C GLU A 227 11.26 5.18 -0.61
N VAL A 228 10.35 4.28 -0.23
CA VAL A 228 9.57 4.43 1.01
C VAL A 228 10.47 4.31 2.23
N ILE A 229 11.39 3.35 2.25
CA ILE A 229 12.37 3.18 3.34
C ILE A 229 13.19 4.46 3.50
N ARG A 230 13.76 4.96 2.41
CA ARG A 230 14.52 6.22 2.40
C ARG A 230 13.67 7.41 2.87
N TYR A 231 12.40 7.48 2.45
CA TYR A 231 11.49 8.51 2.92
C TYR A 231 11.31 8.46 4.44
N CYS A 232 11.09 7.28 5.02
CA CYS A 232 10.95 7.11 6.46
C CYS A 232 12.22 7.57 7.20
N ASP A 233 13.39 7.12 6.75
CA ASP A 233 14.68 7.49 7.35
C ASP A 233 14.96 9.00 7.30
N LEU A 234 14.58 9.67 6.21
CA LEU A 234 14.78 11.11 6.05
C LEU A 234 13.85 11.94 6.94
N ILE A 235 12.60 11.50 7.07
CA ILE A 235 11.57 12.24 7.81
C ILE A 235 11.69 12.03 9.33
N GLN A 236 12.20 10.89 9.77
CA GLN A 236 12.44 10.61 11.20
C GLN A 236 13.69 11.32 11.76
N LYS A 237 14.62 11.74 10.91
CA LYS A 237 15.82 12.50 11.30
C LYS A 237 15.59 14.02 11.39
N LYS A 238 14.40 14.49 11.02
CA LYS A 238 13.98 15.90 11.12
C LYS A 238 13.15 16.11 12.37
#